data_AF-A0AAU3SL59-F1
#
_entry.id   AF-A0AAU3SL59-F1
#
_cell.length_a   1.000
_cell.length_b   1.000
_cell.length_c   1.000
_cell.angle_alpha   90.00
_cell.angle_beta   90.00
_cell.angle_gamma   90.00
#
_symmetry.space_group_name_H-M   'P 1'
#
loop_
_entity.id
_entity.type
_entity.pdbx_description
1 polymer ?
#
loop_
_entity_poly.entity_id
_entity_poly.type
_entity_poly.pdbx_seq_one_letter_code
_entity_poly.pdbx_strand_id
1 'polypeptide(L)' 'MDKKNALRAGAVTAGTTLMMLLMTSPALALTRDDGDDPGPGLTVGETLGLYVALPIVLFLVIAGLVMVLDKSDRQQKQA' A
#
# COMPACT_ATOMS: atom_id res chain seq x y z
N MET A 1 -27.86 40.83 -25.85
CA MET A 1 -28.15 40.05 -24.62
C MET A 1 -28.71 40.97 -23.56
N ASP A 2 -29.77 40.55 -22.88
CA ASP A 2 -30.38 41.35 -21.81
C ASP A 2 -29.49 41.42 -20.56
N LYS A 3 -29.42 42.59 -19.92
CA LYS A 3 -28.64 42.81 -18.68
C LYS A 3 -28.99 41.80 -17.58
N LYS A 4 -30.25 41.35 -17.53
CA LYS A 4 -30.73 40.32 -16.60
C LYS A 4 -30.13 38.94 -16.88
N ASN A 5 -29.92 38.59 -18.15
CA ASN A 5 -29.31 37.33 -18.54
C ASN A 5 -27.80 37.36 -18.28
N ALA A 6 -27.15 38.51 -18.49
CA ALA A 6 -25.75 38.71 -18.13
C ALA A 6 -25.51 38.58 -16.61
N LEU A 7 -26.37 39.17 -15.78
CA LEU A 7 -26.28 39.04 -14.32
C LEU A 7 -26.47 37.59 -13.85
N ARG A 8 -27.44 36.88 -14.44
CA ARG A 8 -27.69 35.45 -14.13
C ARG A 8 -26.53 34.57 -14.55
N ALA A 9 -25.98 34.79 -15.74
CA ALA A 9 -24.80 34.06 -16.21
C ALA A 9 -23.60 34.33 -15.29
N GLY A 10 -23.35 35.59 -14.91
CA GLY A 10 -22.27 35.94 -13.99
C GLY A 10 -22.43 35.30 -12.61
N ALA A 11 -23.64 35.31 -12.04
CA ALA A 11 -23.91 34.69 -10.75
C ALA A 11 -23.72 33.17 -10.78
N VAL A 12 -24.16 32.51 -11.86
CA VAL A 12 -23.96 31.06 -12.05
C VAL A 12 -22.48 30.74 -12.22
N THR A 13 -21.76 31.46 -13.08
CA THR A 13 -20.33 31.23 -13.28
C THR A 13 -19.53 31.47 -11.99
N ALA A 14 -19.80 32.54 -11.26
CA ALA A 14 -19.13 32.82 -9.98
C ALA A 14 -19.48 31.78 -8.90
N GLY A 15 -20.75 31.39 -8.80
CA GLY A 15 -21.20 30.36 -7.86
C GLY A 15 -20.58 29.00 -8.15
N THR A 16 -20.58 28.57 -9.42
CA THR A 16 -20.02 27.28 -9.82
C THR A 16 -18.51 27.27 -9.72
N THR A 17 -17.81 28.35 -10.12
CA THR A 17 -16.36 28.44 -9.96
C THR A 17 -15.97 28.46 -8.48
N LEU A 18 -16.68 29.20 -7.64
CA LEU A 18 -16.47 29.17 -6.20
C LEU A 18 -16.73 27.77 -5.62
N MET A 19 -17.84 27.11 -5.97
CA MET A 19 -18.13 25.75 -5.51
C MET A 19 -17.08 24.74 -6.00
N MET A 20 -16.64 24.85 -7.26
CA MET A 20 -15.54 24.02 -7.78
C MET A 20 -14.24 24.28 -7.01
N LEU A 21 -13.90 25.55 -6.73
CA LEU A 21 -12.73 25.93 -5.93
C LEU A 21 -12.81 25.47 -4.47
N LEU A 22 -14.00 25.49 -3.87
CA LEU A 22 -14.22 25.00 -2.51
C LEU A 22 -14.22 23.46 -2.43
N MET A 23 -14.63 22.78 -3.51
CA MET A 23 -14.65 21.31 -3.58
C MET A 23 -13.31 20.71 -4.05
N THR A 24 -12.43 21.50 -4.69
CA THR A 24 -11.05 21.10 -5.05
C THR A 24 -10.04 21.33 -3.91
N SER A 25 -10.44 20.99 -2.70
CA SER A 25 -9.60 21.02 -1.50
C SER A 25 -8.72 19.75 -1.30
N PRO A 26 -8.03 19.21 -2.33
CA PRO A 26 -6.76 18.53 -2.07
C PRO A 26 -5.55 19.27 -2.68
N ALA A 27 -5.73 20.37 -3.42
CA ALA A 27 -4.61 21.04 -4.11
C ALA A 27 -3.93 22.16 -3.29
N LEU A 28 -4.56 22.68 -2.23
CA LEU A 28 -4.02 23.76 -1.38
C LEU A 28 -3.56 23.29 0.01
N ALA A 29 -3.79 22.03 0.36
CA ALA A 29 -3.24 21.40 1.55
C ALA A 29 -1.98 20.63 1.14
N LEU A 30 -0.84 21.33 1.05
CA LEU A 30 0.48 20.68 1.12
C LEU A 30 0.73 20.23 2.57
N THR A 31 -0.24 19.51 3.15
CA THR A 31 -0.02 18.75 4.37
C THR A 31 0.85 17.59 3.93
N ARG A 32 2.13 17.65 4.28
CA ARG A 32 2.96 16.44 4.21
C ARG A 32 2.28 15.44 5.14
N ASP A 33 1.64 14.47 4.52
CA ASP A 33 1.02 13.36 5.21
C ASP A 33 2.14 12.39 5.59
N ASP A 34 2.04 11.76 6.75
CA ASP A 34 2.99 10.71 7.15
C ASP A 34 2.89 9.49 6.22
N GLY A 35 1.91 9.46 5.31
CA GLY A 35 1.85 8.54 4.17
C GLY A 35 2.81 8.88 3.01
N ASP A 36 3.34 10.10 2.93
CA ASP A 36 4.31 10.51 1.91
C ASP A 36 5.77 10.19 2.31
N ASP A 37 6.04 10.00 3.61
CA ASP A 37 7.35 9.60 4.12
C ASP A 37 7.32 8.10 4.48
N PRO A 38 7.83 7.21 3.61
CA PRO A 38 7.87 5.78 3.89
C PRO A 38 8.87 5.42 5.01
N GLY A 39 9.53 6.40 5.61
CA GLY A 39 10.58 6.20 6.60
C GLY A 39 11.90 5.74 5.97
N PRO A 40 12.91 5.42 6.78
CA PRO A 40 14.16 4.88 6.28
C PRO A 40 13.91 3.53 5.59
N GLY A 41 14.22 3.46 4.30
CA GLY A 41 14.12 2.22 3.54
C GLY A 41 15.05 1.12 4.08
N LEU A 42 14.68 -0.13 3.84
CA LEU A 42 15.48 -1.28 4.24
C LEU A 42 16.85 -1.27 3.57
N THR A 43 17.88 -1.63 4.32
CA THR A 43 19.20 -1.90 3.74
C THR A 43 19.14 -3.12 2.83
N VAL A 44 20.08 -3.23 1.88
CA VAL A 44 20.20 -4.39 0.99
C VAL A 44 20.30 -5.70 1.78
N GLY A 45 21.01 -5.68 2.91
CA GLY A 45 21.14 -6.83 3.80
C GLY A 45 19.80 -7.25 4.42
N GLU A 46 19.01 -6.30 4.89
CA GLU A 46 17.68 -6.58 5.45
C GLU A 46 16.70 -7.07 4.38
N THR A 47 16.72 -6.47 3.19
CA THR A 47 15.88 -6.94 2.08
C THR A 47 16.22 -8.38 1.69
N LEU A 48 17.50 -8.70 1.51
CA LEU A 48 17.91 -10.06 1.18
C LEU A 48 17.66 -11.03 2.35
N GLY A 49 17.88 -10.59 3.58
CA GLY A 49 17.61 -11.38 4.78
C GLY A 49 16.14 -11.77 4.90
N LEU A 50 15.24 -10.79 4.79
CA LEU A 50 13.79 -10.97 4.98
C LEU A 50 13.11 -11.64 3.79
N TYR A 51 13.48 -11.29 2.56
CA TYR A 51 12.74 -11.75 1.37
C TYR A 51 13.41 -12.89 0.62
N VAL A 52 14.66 -13.23 0.94
CA VAL A 52 15.38 -14.35 0.29
C VAL A 52 15.82 -15.40 1.30
N ALA A 53 16.59 -15.00 2.31
CA ALA A 53 17.12 -15.96 3.28
C ALA A 53 16.02 -16.57 4.16
N LEU A 54 15.11 -15.74 4.70
CA LEU A 54 14.03 -16.20 5.57
C LEU A 54 13.11 -17.24 4.88
N PRO A 55 12.61 -17.03 3.64
CA PRO A 55 11.86 -18.06 2.92
C PRO A 55 12.64 -19.36 2.70
N ILE A 56 13.94 -19.30 2.38
CA ILE A 56 14.79 -20.49 2.19
C ILE A 56 14.92 -21.27 3.50
N VAL A 57 15.20 -20.58 4.61
CA VAL A 57 15.32 -21.22 5.93
C VAL A 57 14.01 -21.89 6.32
N LEU A 58 12.87 -21.21 6.15
CA LEU A 58 11.56 -21.79 6.42
C LEU A 58 11.31 -23.05 5.59
N PHE A 59 11.64 -23.01 4.30
CA PHE A 59 11.51 -24.18 3.43
C PHE A 59 12.38 -25.36 3.92
N LEU A 60 13.64 -25.11 4.24
CA LEU A 60 14.56 -26.15 4.71
C LEU A 60 14.12 -26.75 6.04
N VAL A 61 13.61 -25.93 6.96
CA VAL A 61 13.04 -26.40 8.23
C VAL A 61 11.86 -27.34 7.95
N ILE A 62 10.92 -26.92 7.11
CA ILE A 62 9.75 -27.75 6.77
C ILE A 62 10.18 -29.06 6.10
N ALA A 63 11.05 -28.98 5.09
CA ALA A 63 11.55 -30.17 4.40
C ALA A 63 12.27 -31.14 5.34
N GLY A 64 13.11 -30.61 6.24
CA GLY A 64 13.79 -31.40 7.26
C GLY A 64 12.81 -32.08 8.22
N LEU A 65 11.81 -31.34 8.71
CA LEU A 65 10.76 -31.88 9.58
C LEU A 65 9.97 -33.00 8.88
N VAL A 66 9.62 -32.82 7.61
CA VAL A 66 8.93 -33.84 6.80
C VAL A 66 9.79 -35.10 6.65
N MET A 67 11.09 -34.96 6.36
CA MET A 67 12.00 -36.12 6.26
C MET A 67 12.12 -36.89 7.58
N VAL A 68 12.22 -36.17 8.72
CA VAL A 68 12.31 -36.80 10.05
C VAL A 68 11.01 -37.53 10.40
N LEU A 69 9.86 -36.92 10.11
CA LEU A 69 8.55 -37.51 10.39
C LEU A 69 8.27 -38.74 9.50
N ASP A 70 8.58 -38.66 8.20
CA ASP A 70 8.43 -39.79 7.26
C ASP A 70 9.31 -40.99 7.67
N LYS A 71 10.55 -40.73 8.10
CA LYS A 71 11.43 -41.78 8.61
C LYS A 71 10.85 -42.47 9.85
N SER A 72 10.23 -41.71 10.75
CA SER A 72 9.63 -42.24 11.98
C SER A 72 8.43 -43.16 11.69
N ASP A 73 7.55 -42.77 10.76
CA ASP A 73 6.39 -43.57 10.34
C ASP A 73 6.79 -44.89 9.68
N ARG A 74 7.84 -44.86 8.83
CA ARG A 74 8.37 -46.07 8.19
C ARG A 74 9.01 -47.05 9.16
N GLN A 75 9.71 -46.57 10.20
CA GLN A 75 10.26 -47.43 11.25
C GLN A 75 9.15 -48.08 12.08
N GLN A 76 8.08 -47.36 12.40
CA GLN A 76 6.94 -47.92 13.14
C GLN A 76 6.21 -49.03 12.37
N LYS A 77 6.12 -48.94 11.04
CA LYS A 77 5.48 -49.97 10.20
C LYS A 77 6.31 -51.24 10.01
N GLN A 78 7.60 -51.21 10.34
CA GLN A 78 8.53 -52.34 10.20
C GLN A 78 8.81 -53.07 11.52
N ALA A 79 8.31 -52.55 12.65
CA ALA A 79 8.35 -53.18 13.97
C ALA A 79 7.03 -53.91 14.27
#